data_AF-A0A1M5WM19-F1
#
_entry.id   AF-A0A1M5WM19-F1
#
_cell.length_a   1.000
_cell.length_b   1.000
_cell.length_c   1.000
_cell.angle_alpha   90.00
_cell.angle_beta   90.00
_cell.angle_gamma   90.00
#
_symmetry.space_group_name_H-M   'P 1'
#
loop_
_entity.id
_entity.type
_entity.pdbx_description
1 polymer ?
#
loop_
_entity_poly.entity_id
_entity_poly.type
_entity_poly.pdbx_seq_one_letter_code
_entity_poly.pdbx_strand_id
1 'polypeptide(L)'
;MNQNQQMQTNSKADAACNTDAFDKESIEAITPVGRPVQLGPGGKQPPIKIENVIGHFKTVSAHRRLVRRNCFKMGLYWQGLTHDLSKFSPTEFLQGCRYFQGDRSPNACERELNGHSLAWLHHKGRNKHHYEYWIDFSSKDSSSPYGVLPGKMPDRYIAEMIADRVAASRTYRKEAYTSADPLKYYLRVKQNPTPMHPYTIEKLELFLHMLADEGEDATFAYIKNVFLKKK
;
A
#
# COMPACT_ATOMS: atom_id res chain seq x y z
N MET A 1 61.92 -21.46 -32.36
CA MET A 1 62.08 -19.98 -32.31
C MET A 1 60.70 -19.35 -32.32
N ASN A 2 60.40 -18.56 -31.29
CA ASN A 2 59.37 -17.53 -31.08
C ASN A 2 57.89 -17.87 -31.38
N GLN A 3 56.99 -17.98 -30.40
CA GLN A 3 56.42 -16.98 -29.46
C GLN A 3 55.34 -16.07 -30.07
N ASN A 4 54.30 -15.84 -29.24
CA ASN A 4 53.15 -14.92 -29.33
C ASN A 4 51.86 -15.51 -29.94
N GLN A 5 50.69 -15.47 -29.30
CA GLN A 5 50.26 -14.83 -28.05
C GLN A 5 48.91 -15.47 -27.65
N GLN A 6 48.85 -16.10 -26.47
CA GLN A 6 47.60 -16.41 -25.79
C GLN A 6 47.19 -15.17 -25.02
N MET A 7 46.06 -14.54 -25.40
CA MET A 7 45.40 -13.58 -24.52
C MET A 7 44.62 -14.33 -23.44
N GLN A 8 45.14 -14.21 -22.22
CA GLN A 8 44.48 -14.55 -20.98
C GLN A 8 43.35 -13.56 -20.72
N THR A 9 42.14 -14.06 -20.50
CA THR A 9 41.09 -13.29 -19.81
C THR A 9 41.00 -13.79 -18.39
N ASN A 10 41.60 -13.05 -17.46
CA ASN A 10 41.36 -13.19 -16.03
C ASN A 10 40.20 -12.27 -15.63
N SER A 11 39.15 -12.86 -15.07
CA SER A 11 38.27 -12.20 -14.10
C SER A 11 37.72 -13.30 -13.20
N LYS A 12 38.29 -13.38 -11.99
CA LYS A 12 37.72 -14.06 -10.83
C LYS A 12 36.88 -13.07 -10.04
N ALA A 13 36.01 -13.64 -9.20
CA ALA A 13 35.15 -13.06 -8.16
C ALA A 13 33.76 -12.63 -8.63
N ASP A 14 32.66 -12.92 -7.95
CA ASP A 14 32.39 -13.79 -6.80
C ASP A 14 30.86 -13.88 -6.66
N ALA A 15 30.41 -14.88 -5.91
CA ALA A 15 29.09 -15.00 -5.29
C ALA A 15 27.87 -15.16 -6.22
N ALA A 16 27.59 -16.42 -6.53
CA ALA A 16 26.22 -16.88 -6.68
C ALA A 16 25.43 -16.46 -5.42
N CYS A 17 24.49 -15.53 -5.58
CA CYS A 17 23.53 -15.19 -4.53
C CYS A 17 22.64 -16.41 -4.33
N ASN A 18 22.88 -17.09 -3.21
CA ASN A 18 22.15 -18.25 -2.74
C ASN A 18 20.66 -17.87 -2.56
N THR A 19 19.79 -18.33 -3.46
CA THR A 19 18.34 -18.03 -3.45
C THR A 19 17.52 -19.02 -2.61
N ASP A 20 18.15 -19.82 -1.75
CA ASP A 20 17.44 -20.80 -0.92
C ASP A 20 17.76 -20.61 0.56
N ALA A 21 16.89 -19.85 1.23
CA ALA A 21 16.45 -20.01 2.63
C ALA A 21 15.76 -18.73 3.14
N PHE A 22 14.70 -18.26 2.48
CA PHE A 22 13.72 -17.40 3.15
C PHE A 22 12.60 -18.30 3.66
N ASP A 23 12.71 -18.58 4.96
CA ASP A 23 11.91 -19.53 5.71
C ASP A 23 10.42 -19.21 5.60
N LYS A 24 9.63 -20.09 4.98
CA LYS A 24 8.17 -19.90 4.84
C LYS A 24 7.47 -19.85 6.19
N GLU A 25 8.06 -20.41 7.25
CA GLU A 25 7.53 -20.31 8.62
C GLU A 25 7.64 -18.88 9.18
N SER A 26 8.66 -18.12 8.78
CA SER A 26 8.79 -16.70 9.14
C SER A 26 7.78 -15.80 8.43
N ILE A 27 7.20 -16.30 7.31
CA ILE A 27 6.21 -15.59 6.49
C ILE A 27 4.83 -15.65 7.13
N GLU A 28 4.45 -16.79 7.73
CA GLU A 28 3.16 -16.94 8.44
C GLU A 28 3.16 -16.24 9.80
N ALA A 29 4.30 -16.18 10.49
CA ALA A 29 4.42 -15.66 11.85
C ALA A 29 4.13 -14.16 12.02
N ILE A 30 4.07 -13.37 10.93
CA ILE A 30 3.95 -11.90 10.98
C ILE A 30 2.69 -11.37 10.28
N THR A 31 1.96 -12.20 9.54
CA THR A 31 0.60 -11.87 9.11
C THR A 31 -0.37 -12.31 10.20
N PRO A 32 -0.96 -11.39 10.99
CA PRO A 32 -1.95 -11.81 11.97
C PRO A 32 -3.09 -12.55 11.25
N VAL A 33 -3.25 -13.82 11.61
CA VAL A 33 -4.38 -14.65 11.17
C VAL A 33 -5.59 -14.12 11.93
N GLY A 34 -6.35 -13.27 11.26
CA GLY A 34 -7.57 -12.68 11.79
C GLY A 34 -8.54 -13.71 12.33
N ARG A 35 -9.45 -13.27 13.21
CA ARG A 35 -10.58 -14.09 13.65
C ARG A 35 -11.25 -14.73 12.42
N PRO A 36 -11.49 -16.05 12.37
CA PRO A 36 -11.99 -16.69 11.18
C PRO A 36 -13.36 -16.12 10.79
N VAL A 37 -13.47 -15.68 9.54
CA VAL A 37 -14.74 -15.29 8.90
C VAL A 37 -15.01 -16.30 7.80
N GLN A 38 -16.24 -16.82 7.75
CA GLN A 38 -16.66 -17.81 6.77
C GLN A 38 -17.93 -17.34 6.06
N LEU A 39 -18.09 -17.76 4.81
CA LEU A 39 -19.33 -17.57 4.07
C LEU A 39 -20.41 -18.52 4.63
N GLY A 40 -21.65 -18.06 4.58
CA GLY A 40 -22.80 -18.89 4.87
C GLY A 40 -23.12 -19.87 3.72
N PRO A 41 -24.08 -20.78 3.93
CA PRO A 41 -24.51 -21.74 2.91
C PRO A 41 -24.83 -21.05 1.57
N GLY A 42 -24.31 -21.61 0.48
CA GLY A 42 -24.46 -21.05 -0.87
C GLY A 42 -23.66 -19.77 -1.13
N GLY A 43 -22.57 -19.53 -0.40
CA GLY A 43 -21.69 -18.36 -0.60
C GLY A 43 -22.28 -17.06 -0.07
N LYS A 44 -23.30 -17.12 0.80
CA LYS A 44 -23.93 -15.93 1.39
C LYS A 44 -22.93 -15.17 2.26
N GLN A 45 -22.95 -13.83 2.17
CA GLN A 45 -22.09 -12.98 2.99
C GLN A 45 -22.39 -13.18 4.49
N PRO A 46 -21.36 -13.08 5.36
CA PRO A 46 -21.53 -13.24 6.79
C PRO A 46 -22.43 -12.13 7.36
N PRO A 47 -23.26 -12.40 8.38
CA PRO A 47 -24.11 -11.40 9.00
C PRO A 47 -23.28 -10.31 9.70
N ILE A 48 -23.82 -9.10 9.75
CA ILE A 48 -23.19 -7.99 10.48
C ILE A 48 -23.43 -8.17 11.98
N LYS A 49 -22.35 -8.20 12.76
CA LYS A 49 -22.39 -8.24 14.22
C LYS A 49 -22.15 -6.84 14.80
N ILE A 50 -22.85 -6.48 15.89
CA ILE A 50 -22.71 -5.17 16.55
C ILE A 50 -21.26 -4.91 16.98
N GLU A 51 -20.58 -5.91 17.51
CA GLU A 51 -19.16 -5.82 17.90
C GLU A 51 -18.25 -5.44 16.72
N ASN A 52 -18.54 -5.97 15.52
CA ASN A 52 -17.80 -5.64 14.31
C ASN A 52 -18.08 -4.22 13.83
N VAL A 53 -19.33 -3.76 13.95
CA VAL A 53 -19.69 -2.37 13.63
C VAL A 53 -18.90 -1.39 14.47
N ILE A 54 -18.88 -1.61 15.79
CA ILE A 54 -18.17 -0.75 16.74
C ILE A 54 -16.66 -0.82 16.49
N GLY A 55 -16.12 -2.02 16.31
CA GLY A 55 -14.70 -2.23 16.03
C GLY A 55 -14.25 -1.56 14.74
N HIS A 56 -14.97 -1.82 13.64
CA HIS A 56 -14.67 -1.25 12.34
C HIS A 56 -14.75 0.27 12.36
N PHE A 57 -15.82 0.84 12.92
CA PHE A 57 -15.98 2.29 13.05
C PHE A 57 -14.83 2.95 13.82
N LYS A 58 -14.43 2.37 14.95
CA LYS A 58 -13.28 2.86 15.74
C LYS A 58 -11.99 2.81 14.93
N THR A 59 -11.72 1.70 14.24
CA THR A 59 -10.51 1.52 13.43
C THR A 59 -10.43 2.53 12.29
N VAL A 60 -11.48 2.67 11.47
CA VAL A 60 -11.46 3.60 10.33
C VAL A 60 -11.39 5.06 10.78
N SER A 61 -12.06 5.40 11.89
CA SER A 61 -12.01 6.74 12.46
C SER A 61 -10.64 7.09 13.03
N ALA A 62 -9.99 6.14 13.70
CA ALA A 62 -8.64 6.32 14.24
C ALA A 62 -7.60 6.47 13.11
N HIS A 63 -7.66 5.59 12.10
CA HIS A 63 -6.84 5.67 10.89
C HIS A 63 -6.96 7.05 10.22
N ARG A 64 -8.19 7.47 9.92
CA ARG A 64 -8.45 8.77 9.27
C ARG A 64 -7.91 9.95 10.09
N ARG A 65 -8.01 9.88 11.43
CA ARG A 65 -7.47 10.92 12.31
C ARG A 65 -5.94 11.02 12.21
N LEU A 66 -5.25 9.88 12.13
CA LEU A 66 -3.79 9.83 11.95
C LEU A 66 -3.39 10.37 10.58
N VAL A 67 -4.07 9.96 9.51
CA VAL A 67 -3.81 10.49 8.17
C VAL A 67 -3.99 11.99 8.14
N ARG A 68 -5.09 12.51 8.70
CA ARG A 68 -5.31 13.95 8.80
C ARG A 68 -4.17 14.66 9.51
N ARG A 69 -3.69 14.13 10.64
CA ARG A 69 -2.55 14.69 11.38
C ARG A 69 -1.30 14.76 10.50
N ASN A 70 -0.99 13.68 9.80
CA ASN A 70 0.20 13.58 8.95
C ASN A 70 0.09 14.48 7.71
N CYS A 71 -1.07 14.53 7.06
CA CYS A 71 -1.35 15.47 5.98
C CYS A 71 -1.15 16.93 6.42
N PHE A 72 -1.57 17.30 7.65
CA PHE A 72 -1.39 18.66 8.15
C PHE A 72 0.09 18.98 8.38
N LYS A 73 0.90 18.03 8.85
CA LYS A 73 2.37 18.19 8.91
C LYS A 73 2.96 18.51 7.54
N MET A 74 2.39 17.96 6.47
CA MET A 74 2.81 18.20 5.09
C MET A 74 2.15 19.42 4.42
N GLY A 75 1.26 20.14 5.10
CA GLY A 75 0.51 21.29 4.54
C GLY A 75 -0.69 20.91 3.67
N LEU A 76 -1.08 19.63 3.64
CA LEU A 76 -2.18 19.09 2.84
C LEU A 76 -3.51 19.10 3.62
N TYR A 77 -4.00 20.28 3.99
CA TYR A 77 -5.18 20.40 4.85
C TYR A 77 -6.44 19.81 4.21
N TRP A 78 -6.68 20.09 2.93
CA TRP A 78 -7.86 19.58 2.24
C TRP A 78 -7.84 18.05 2.15
N GLN A 79 -6.72 17.47 1.71
CA GLN A 79 -6.53 16.02 1.64
C GLN A 79 -6.76 15.38 3.00
N GLY A 80 -6.16 15.91 4.07
CA GLY A 80 -6.37 15.38 5.42
C GLY A 80 -7.83 15.47 5.91
N LEU A 81 -8.58 16.50 5.51
CA LEU A 81 -9.99 16.65 5.85
C LEU A 81 -10.90 15.73 5.01
N THR A 82 -10.57 15.47 3.75
CA THR A 82 -11.41 14.66 2.86
C THR A 82 -10.97 13.21 2.72
N HIS A 83 -9.82 12.84 3.30
CA HIS A 83 -9.27 11.51 3.22
C HIS A 83 -10.30 10.46 3.66
N ASP A 84 -10.51 9.47 2.79
CA ASP A 84 -11.31 8.26 3.04
C ASP A 84 -12.74 8.49 3.55
N LEU A 85 -13.37 9.63 3.22
CA LEU A 85 -14.78 9.85 3.56
C LEU A 85 -15.70 8.78 2.94
N SER A 86 -15.29 8.18 1.83
CA SER A 86 -15.98 7.07 1.18
C SER A 86 -16.09 5.80 2.05
N LYS A 87 -15.20 5.59 3.04
CA LYS A 87 -15.27 4.47 4.00
C LYS A 87 -16.52 4.48 4.87
N PHE A 88 -17.20 5.63 4.97
CA PHE A 88 -18.46 5.77 5.71
C PHE A 88 -19.70 5.59 4.82
N SER A 89 -19.53 5.35 3.51
CA SER A 89 -20.64 4.97 2.63
C SER A 89 -21.16 3.56 2.97
N PRO A 90 -22.44 3.25 2.72
CA PRO A 90 -22.97 1.91 2.93
C PRO A 90 -22.19 0.81 2.20
N THR A 91 -21.72 1.10 0.98
CA THR A 91 -20.96 0.15 0.14
C THR A 91 -19.65 -0.30 0.80
N GLU A 92 -18.95 0.61 1.46
CA GLU A 92 -17.68 0.28 2.13
C GLU A 92 -17.89 -0.12 3.59
N PHE A 93 -18.69 0.65 4.33
CA PHE A 93 -18.83 0.47 5.76
C PHE A 93 -19.47 -0.87 6.13
N LEU A 94 -20.55 -1.27 5.42
CA LEU A 94 -21.25 -2.52 5.72
C LEU A 94 -20.36 -3.73 5.44
N GLN A 95 -19.65 -3.73 4.31
CA GLN A 95 -18.67 -4.79 4.00
C GLN A 95 -17.52 -4.80 5.01
N GLY A 96 -17.03 -3.62 5.39
CA GLY A 96 -16.06 -3.46 6.46
C GLY A 96 -16.51 -4.11 7.77
N CYS A 97 -17.78 -3.97 8.14
CA CYS A 97 -18.37 -4.61 9.32
C CYS A 97 -18.53 -6.14 9.16
N ARG A 98 -18.89 -6.62 7.96
CA ARG A 98 -19.04 -8.06 7.68
C ARG A 98 -17.74 -8.82 7.85
N TYR A 99 -16.64 -8.27 7.35
CA TYR A 99 -15.34 -8.93 7.26
C TYR A 99 -14.32 -8.42 8.31
N PHE A 100 -14.79 -7.69 9.33
CA PHE A 100 -13.94 -7.16 10.38
C PHE A 100 -13.34 -8.27 11.26
N GLN A 101 -12.02 -8.27 11.39
CA GLN A 101 -11.26 -9.23 12.22
C GLN A 101 -10.56 -8.55 13.41
N GLY A 102 -10.14 -7.28 13.24
CA GLY A 102 -9.53 -6.45 14.29
C GLY A 102 -8.01 -6.27 14.17
N ASP A 103 -7.35 -7.02 13.30
CA ASP A 103 -5.89 -7.10 13.17
C ASP A 103 -5.38 -6.94 11.74
N ARG A 104 -6.28 -6.99 10.76
CA ARG A 104 -6.00 -6.70 9.34
C ARG A 104 -7.19 -6.08 8.63
N SER A 105 -6.97 -5.66 7.38
CA SER A 105 -8.00 -5.02 6.56
C SER A 105 -9.18 -5.95 6.26
N PRO A 106 -10.44 -5.52 6.51
CA PRO A 106 -11.62 -6.29 6.11
C PRO A 106 -11.66 -6.59 4.61
N ASN A 107 -11.13 -5.69 3.78
CA ASN A 107 -11.07 -5.86 2.33
C ASN A 107 -10.18 -7.04 1.90
N ALA A 108 -9.18 -7.42 2.73
CA ALA A 108 -8.36 -8.60 2.45
C ALA A 108 -9.18 -9.88 2.65
N CYS A 109 -9.92 -9.97 3.75
CA CYS A 109 -10.80 -11.10 4.02
C CYS A 109 -11.96 -11.21 3.03
N GLU A 110 -12.59 -10.08 2.67
CA GLU A 110 -13.61 -10.08 1.62
C GLU A 110 -13.06 -10.66 0.30
N ARG A 111 -11.84 -10.26 -0.09
CA ARG A 111 -11.18 -10.75 -1.30
C ARG A 111 -10.82 -12.23 -1.26
N GLU A 112 -10.35 -12.72 -0.12
CA GLU A 112 -10.03 -14.13 0.05
C GLU A 112 -11.28 -15.02 -0.03
N LEU A 113 -12.40 -14.55 0.51
CA LEU A 113 -13.65 -15.33 0.51
C LEU A 113 -14.43 -15.21 -0.81
N ASN A 114 -14.46 -14.02 -1.41
CA ASN A 114 -15.30 -13.74 -2.59
C ASN A 114 -14.51 -13.69 -3.91
N GLY A 115 -13.18 -13.78 -3.87
CA GLY A 115 -12.29 -13.50 -5.01
C GLY A 115 -12.12 -12.01 -5.34
N HIS A 116 -12.90 -11.12 -4.70
CA HIS A 116 -12.84 -9.67 -4.88
C HIS A 116 -13.35 -8.94 -3.64
N SER A 117 -13.05 -7.64 -3.52
CA SER A 117 -13.59 -6.81 -2.43
C SER A 117 -14.40 -5.66 -3.02
N LEU A 118 -15.72 -5.67 -2.80
CA LEU A 118 -16.61 -4.60 -3.26
C LEU A 118 -16.26 -3.28 -2.57
N ALA A 119 -15.94 -3.34 -1.28
CA ALA A 119 -15.46 -2.19 -0.54
C ALA A 119 -14.19 -1.62 -1.17
N TRP A 120 -13.19 -2.47 -1.47
CA TRP A 120 -11.96 -2.00 -2.10
C TRP A 120 -12.19 -1.40 -3.48
N LEU A 121 -13.00 -2.03 -4.34
CA LEU A 121 -13.31 -1.52 -5.68
C LEU A 121 -13.94 -0.13 -5.63
N HIS A 122 -14.91 0.07 -4.73
CA HIS A 122 -15.53 1.38 -4.49
C HIS A 122 -14.54 2.41 -3.93
N HIS A 123 -13.71 1.96 -2.99
CA HIS A 123 -12.73 2.77 -2.26
C HIS A 123 -11.63 3.31 -3.16
N LYS A 124 -10.92 2.42 -3.88
CA LYS A 124 -9.85 2.84 -4.80
C LYS A 124 -10.38 3.70 -5.94
N GLY A 125 -11.66 3.56 -6.31
CA GLY A 125 -12.32 4.36 -7.35
C GLY A 125 -12.78 5.76 -6.89
N ARG A 126 -12.68 6.09 -5.59
CA ARG A 126 -13.09 7.40 -5.04
C ARG A 126 -11.97 8.14 -4.33
N ASN A 127 -10.95 7.45 -3.85
CA ASN A 127 -9.83 8.06 -3.14
C ASN A 127 -8.57 8.06 -4.02
N LYS A 128 -8.20 9.26 -4.46
CA LYS A 128 -7.14 9.51 -5.45
C LYS A 128 -5.71 9.25 -4.94
N HIS A 129 -5.52 8.99 -3.65
CA HIS A 129 -4.22 8.60 -3.12
C HIS A 129 -3.88 7.12 -3.36
N HIS A 130 -4.86 6.29 -3.74
CA HIS A 130 -4.56 4.95 -4.24
C HIS A 130 -4.09 5.04 -5.68
N TYR A 131 -2.92 4.48 -5.98
CA TYR A 131 -2.36 4.52 -7.33
C TYR A 131 -3.25 3.77 -8.34
N GLU A 132 -4.04 2.79 -7.88
CA GLU A 132 -5.00 2.07 -8.71
C GLU A 132 -6.18 2.94 -9.18
N TYR A 133 -6.40 4.12 -8.59
CA TYR A 133 -7.33 5.13 -9.11
C TYR A 133 -6.87 5.63 -10.50
N TRP A 134 -5.56 5.69 -10.70
CA TRP A 134 -4.92 6.29 -11.89
C TRP A 134 -4.57 5.26 -12.96
N ILE A 135 -5.16 4.07 -12.89
CA ILE A 135 -5.04 3.07 -13.94
C ILE A 135 -6.12 3.35 -14.99
N ASP A 136 -5.67 3.60 -16.21
CA ASP A 136 -6.51 3.74 -17.40
C ASP A 136 -6.33 2.53 -18.34
N PHE A 137 -7.11 2.49 -19.41
CA PHE A 137 -7.08 1.44 -20.41
C PHE A 137 -7.01 2.01 -21.82
N SER A 138 -6.18 1.42 -22.66
CA SER A 138 -6.08 1.71 -24.09
C SER A 138 -6.71 0.60 -24.92
N SER A 139 -7.35 1.00 -26.03
CA SER A 139 -7.78 0.07 -27.08
C SER A 139 -6.64 -0.22 -28.06
N LYS A 140 -6.81 -1.29 -28.85
CA LYS A 140 -5.84 -1.69 -29.88
C LYS A 140 -5.66 -0.63 -30.97
N ASP A 141 -6.67 0.21 -31.16
CA ASP A 141 -6.69 1.25 -32.18
C ASP A 141 -6.17 2.61 -31.66
N SER A 142 -5.72 2.66 -30.40
CA SER A 142 -5.14 3.87 -29.83
C SER A 142 -3.66 4.03 -30.19
N SER A 143 -3.14 5.26 -30.12
CA SER A 143 -1.71 5.55 -30.27
C SER A 143 -0.87 5.13 -29.05
N SER A 144 -1.50 4.57 -28.01
CA SER A 144 -0.84 4.10 -26.79
C SER A 144 -0.74 2.57 -26.79
N PRO A 145 0.24 1.98 -26.06
CA PRO A 145 0.35 0.53 -25.95
C PRO A 145 -0.97 -0.07 -25.44
N TYR A 146 -1.49 -1.09 -26.11
CA TYR A 146 -2.75 -1.75 -25.73
C TYR A 146 -2.70 -2.34 -24.32
N GLY A 147 -3.76 -2.15 -23.54
CA GLY A 147 -3.93 -2.77 -22.22
C GLY A 147 -3.98 -1.76 -21.08
N VAL A 148 -3.35 -2.11 -19.97
CA VAL A 148 -3.37 -1.33 -18.71
C VAL A 148 -2.35 -0.20 -18.78
N LEU A 149 -2.81 1.04 -18.63
CA LEU A 149 -1.98 2.24 -18.65
C LEU A 149 -1.91 2.87 -17.25
N PRO A 150 -0.79 2.73 -16.53
CA PRO A 150 -0.65 3.39 -15.23
C PRO A 150 -0.33 4.87 -15.43
N GLY A 151 -1.27 5.75 -15.07
CA GLY A 151 -1.12 7.19 -15.14
C GLY A 151 -0.22 7.78 -14.06
N LYS A 152 0.48 8.87 -14.39
CA LYS A 152 1.28 9.64 -13.42
C LYS A 152 0.36 10.22 -12.34
N MET A 153 0.64 9.92 -11.07
CA MET A 153 -0.08 10.52 -9.96
C MET A 153 0.33 11.98 -9.75
N PRO A 154 -0.61 12.89 -9.48
CA PRO A 154 -0.27 14.21 -8.98
C PRO A 154 0.40 14.15 -7.61
N ASP A 155 1.44 14.96 -7.42
CA ASP A 155 2.35 14.95 -6.25
C ASP A 155 1.61 15.00 -4.90
N ARG A 156 0.55 15.82 -4.81
CA ARG A 156 -0.28 15.92 -3.60
C ARG A 156 -0.92 14.59 -3.18
N TYR A 157 -1.26 13.73 -4.14
CA TYR A 157 -1.84 12.41 -3.87
C TYR A 157 -0.76 11.35 -3.59
N ILE A 158 0.46 11.51 -4.12
CA ILE A 158 1.62 10.72 -3.69
C ILE A 158 1.93 11.03 -2.22
N ALA A 159 1.95 12.30 -1.84
CA ALA A 159 2.16 12.70 -0.45
C ALA A 159 1.03 12.22 0.48
N GLU A 160 -0.23 12.32 0.07
CA GLU A 160 -1.36 11.74 0.81
C GLU A 160 -1.21 10.22 0.98
N MET A 161 -0.76 9.50 -0.06
CA MET A 161 -0.48 8.06 -0.01
C MET A 161 0.57 7.71 1.05
N ILE A 162 1.60 8.53 1.24
CA ILE A 162 2.60 8.32 2.30
C ILE A 162 1.96 8.47 3.69
N ALA A 163 1.14 9.50 3.91
CA ALA A 163 0.42 9.66 5.17
C ALA A 163 -0.52 8.47 5.46
N ASP A 164 -1.23 7.98 4.44
CA ASP A 164 -2.10 6.80 4.53
C ASP A 164 -1.31 5.56 4.94
N ARG A 165 -0.19 5.27 4.26
CA ARG A 165 0.65 4.10 4.57
C ARG A 165 1.23 4.14 5.98
N VAL A 166 1.71 5.30 6.43
CA VAL A 166 2.19 5.51 7.81
C VAL A 166 1.05 5.22 8.81
N ALA A 167 -0.13 5.78 8.59
CA ALA A 167 -1.28 5.58 9.48
C ALA A 167 -1.79 4.14 9.49
N ALA A 168 -1.83 3.47 8.33
CA ALA A 168 -2.23 2.07 8.21
C ALA A 168 -1.25 1.17 8.96
N SER A 169 0.05 1.32 8.72
CA SER A 169 1.08 0.55 9.43
C SER A 169 0.99 0.75 10.94
N ARG A 170 0.82 1.99 11.42
CA ARG A 170 0.67 2.29 12.84
C ARG A 170 -0.62 1.69 13.43
N THR A 171 -1.72 1.70 12.68
CA THR A 171 -3.01 1.15 13.11
C THR A 171 -2.93 -0.35 13.37
N TYR A 172 -2.27 -1.11 12.49
CA TYR A 172 -2.19 -2.57 12.61
C TYR A 172 -1.03 -3.04 13.48
N ARG A 173 0.10 -2.34 13.48
CA ARG A 173 1.28 -2.74 14.27
C ARG A 173 1.27 -2.20 15.70
N LYS A 174 0.47 -1.18 16.01
CA LYS A 174 0.28 -0.64 17.36
C LYS A 174 1.64 -0.30 18.01
N GLU A 175 1.91 -0.84 19.19
CA GLU A 175 3.17 -0.62 19.94
C GLU A 175 4.42 -1.14 19.20
N ALA A 176 4.26 -2.10 18.28
CA ALA A 176 5.36 -2.65 17.50
C ALA A 176 5.64 -1.86 16.21
N TYR A 177 5.03 -0.69 16.06
CA TYR A 177 5.20 0.18 14.89
C TYR A 177 6.55 0.88 14.89
N THR A 178 7.22 0.88 13.74
CA THR A 178 8.37 1.75 13.44
C THR A 178 8.18 2.45 12.10
N SER A 179 8.87 3.58 11.89
CA SER A 179 8.81 4.35 10.65
C SER A 179 9.22 3.56 9.41
N ALA A 180 9.96 2.45 9.57
CA ALA A 180 10.35 1.55 8.49
C ALA A 180 9.24 0.57 8.05
N ASP A 181 8.17 0.40 8.83
CA ASP A 181 7.13 -0.59 8.51
C ASP A 181 6.40 -0.36 7.18
N PRO A 182 6.09 0.88 6.74
CA PRO A 182 5.59 1.14 5.39
C PRO A 182 6.52 0.61 4.28
N LEU A 183 7.84 0.77 4.44
CA LEU A 183 8.83 0.28 3.47
C LEU A 183 8.87 -1.25 3.47
N LYS A 184 8.92 -1.88 4.65
CA LYS A 184 8.89 -3.35 4.78
C LYS A 184 7.66 -3.95 4.10
N TYR A 185 6.48 -3.33 4.31
CA TYR A 185 5.25 -3.75 3.64
C TYR A 185 5.36 -3.62 2.12
N TYR A 186 5.86 -2.48 1.62
CA TYR A 186 6.02 -2.24 0.20
C TYR A 186 6.97 -3.26 -0.46
N LEU A 187 8.15 -3.51 0.11
CA LEU A 187 9.13 -4.45 -0.43
C LEU A 187 8.57 -5.88 -0.52
N ARG A 188 7.74 -6.30 0.44
CA ARG A 188 7.04 -7.58 0.38
C ARG A 188 6.05 -7.64 -0.78
N VAL A 189 5.24 -6.59 -0.98
CA VAL A 189 4.22 -6.54 -2.05
C VAL A 189 4.86 -6.33 -3.43
N LYS A 190 6.01 -5.66 -3.52
CA LYS A 190 6.74 -5.39 -4.76
C LYS A 190 7.15 -6.67 -5.51
N GLN A 191 7.21 -7.82 -4.83
CA GLN A 191 7.44 -9.13 -5.46
C GLN A 191 6.33 -9.51 -6.46
N ASN A 192 5.11 -8.99 -6.30
CA ASN A 192 3.98 -9.15 -7.21
C ASN A 192 3.37 -7.77 -7.52
N PRO A 193 4.06 -6.95 -8.34
CA PRO A 193 3.74 -5.54 -8.45
C PRO A 193 2.43 -5.33 -9.22
N THR A 194 1.59 -4.44 -8.69
CA THR A 194 0.49 -3.85 -9.47
C THR A 194 1.05 -2.76 -10.37
N PRO A 195 0.55 -2.58 -11.61
CA PRO A 195 1.01 -1.52 -12.50
C PRO A 195 0.93 -0.13 -11.84
N MET A 196 2.06 0.58 -11.86
CA MET A 196 2.20 1.93 -11.31
C MET A 196 3.15 2.73 -12.21
N HIS A 197 2.88 4.03 -12.39
CA HIS A 197 3.67 4.87 -13.27
C HIS A 197 5.11 5.03 -12.72
N PRO A 198 6.17 4.98 -13.55
CA PRO A 198 7.56 5.03 -13.09
C PRO A 198 7.88 6.22 -12.18
N TYR A 199 7.41 7.42 -12.53
CA TYR A 199 7.53 8.62 -11.67
C TYR A 199 6.91 8.41 -10.27
N THR A 200 5.72 7.80 -10.21
CA THR A 200 5.05 7.54 -8.93
C THR A 200 5.85 6.56 -8.10
N ILE A 201 6.39 5.50 -8.72
CA ILE A 201 7.25 4.52 -8.06
C ILE A 201 8.49 5.21 -7.48
N GLU A 202 9.19 6.02 -8.29
CA GLU A 202 10.40 6.73 -7.87
C GLU A 202 10.13 7.60 -6.62
N LYS A 203 9.03 8.36 -6.61
CA LYS A 203 8.69 9.20 -5.45
C LYS A 203 8.21 8.40 -4.25
N LEU A 204 7.44 7.34 -4.47
CA LEU A 204 7.02 6.43 -3.41
C LEU A 204 8.24 5.81 -2.72
N GLU A 205 9.18 5.26 -3.49
CA GLU A 205 10.39 4.62 -2.96
C GLU A 205 11.28 5.62 -2.22
N LEU A 206 11.50 6.81 -2.80
CA LEU A 206 12.22 7.89 -2.11
C LEU A 206 11.64 8.14 -0.71
N PHE A 207 10.34 8.36 -0.60
CA PHE A 207 9.73 8.67 0.69
C PHE A 207 9.70 7.48 1.65
N LEU A 208 9.52 6.25 1.15
CA LEU A 208 9.55 5.06 2.00
C LEU A 208 10.95 4.81 2.58
N HIS A 209 12.00 5.04 1.80
CA HIS A 209 13.38 4.99 2.29
C HIS A 209 13.67 6.11 3.29
N MET A 210 13.29 7.36 2.98
CA MET A 210 13.42 8.47 3.95
C MET A 210 12.68 8.19 5.27
N LEU A 211 11.49 7.58 5.23
CA LEU A 211 10.78 7.18 6.45
C LEU A 211 11.57 6.17 7.28
N ALA A 212 12.22 5.20 6.63
CA ALA A 212 13.00 4.18 7.29
C ALA A 212 14.31 4.73 7.88
N ASP A 213 14.97 5.62 7.15
CA ASP A 213 16.32 6.10 7.46
C ASP A 213 16.32 7.36 8.34
N GLU A 214 15.39 8.29 8.09
CA GLU A 214 15.35 9.62 8.73
C GLU A 214 14.11 9.83 9.63
N GLY A 215 13.08 8.99 9.47
CA GLY A 215 11.85 9.05 10.25
C GLY A 215 10.78 9.99 9.70
N GLU A 216 9.61 9.97 10.35
CA GLU A 216 8.40 10.67 9.90
C GLU A 216 8.56 12.20 9.82
N ASP A 217 9.16 12.83 10.84
CA ASP A 217 9.22 14.29 10.91
C ASP A 217 10.13 14.90 9.83
N ALA A 218 11.31 14.31 9.62
CA ALA A 218 12.22 14.70 8.54
C ALA A 218 11.57 14.49 7.17
N THR A 219 10.95 13.32 6.95
CA THR A 219 10.29 13.00 5.68
C THR A 219 9.12 13.95 5.39
N PHE A 220 8.24 14.19 6.37
CA PHE A 220 7.09 15.09 6.18
C PHE A 220 7.53 16.54 5.96
N ALA A 221 8.61 16.99 6.62
CA ALA A 221 9.20 18.30 6.39
C ALA A 221 9.77 18.43 4.96
N TYR A 222 10.48 17.41 4.47
CA TYR A 222 10.97 17.38 3.09
C TYR A 222 9.81 17.43 2.09
N ILE A 223 8.77 16.62 2.30
CA ILE A 223 7.59 16.59 1.43
C ILE A 223 6.96 18.00 1.34
N LYS A 224 6.75 18.66 2.49
CA LYS A 224 6.15 20.00 2.55
C LYS A 224 7.00 21.08 1.89
N ASN A 225 8.29 21.10 2.20
CA ASN A 225 9.15 22.25 1.90
C ASN A 225 9.88 22.12 0.58
N VAL A 226 10.07 20.90 0.08
CA VAL A 226 10.83 20.62 -1.14
C VAL A 226 9.90 20.02 -2.19
N PHE A 227 9.35 18.83 -1.94
CA PHE A 227 8.61 18.09 -2.97
C PHE A 227 7.38 18.84 -3.48
N LEU A 228 6.48 19.25 -2.57
CA LEU A 228 5.22 19.92 -2.93
C LEU A 228 5.40 21.37 -3.41
N LYS A 229 6.62 21.92 -3.35
CA LYS A 229 6.94 23.27 -3.84
C LYS A 229 7.68 23.29 -5.17
N LYS A 230 8.19 22.13 -5.64
CA LYS A 230 8.76 22.02 -6.99
C LYS A 230 7.63 22.23 -8.00
N LYS A 231 7.80 23.21 -8.88
CA LYS A 231 6.95 23.45 -10.04
C LYS A 231 7.58 22.83 -11.26
#